data_AF-A0A516SEP2-F1
#
_entry.id   AF-A0A516SEP2-F1
#
_cell.length_a   1.000
_cell.length_b   1.000
_cell.length_c   1.000
_cell.angle_alpha   90.00
_cell.angle_beta   90.00
_cell.angle_gamma   90.00
#
_symmetry.space_group_name_H-M   'P 1'
#
loop_
_entity.id
_entity.type
_entity.pdbx_description
1 polymer ?
#
loop_
_entity_poly.entity_id
_entity_poly.type
_entity_poly.pdbx_seq_one_letter_code
_entity_poly.pdbx_strand_id
1 'polypeptide(L)'
;MAATTSMVHVRVDEKLKAQATETLASMGLSVSDAIRVFLTRVVADQELPFDIKAPNARSRVAIAEAREIIKSRSARFASGDALIDDIEKASRE
;
A
#
# COMPACT_ATOMS: atom_id res chain seq x y z
N MET A 1 -3.61 34.56 5.56
CA MET A 1 -3.47 34.05 4.18
C MET A 1 -4.68 33.17 3.89
N ALA A 2 -5.38 33.40 2.78
CA ALA A 2 -6.55 32.60 2.43
C ALA A 2 -6.11 31.16 2.13
N ALA A 3 -6.69 30.18 2.81
CA ALA A 3 -6.41 28.78 2.54
C ALA A 3 -6.91 28.44 1.14
N THR A 4 -6.01 28.04 0.23
CA THR A 4 -6.37 27.53 -1.09
C THR A 4 -6.99 26.15 -0.91
N THR A 5 -8.32 26.07 -0.96
CA THR A 5 -9.05 24.80 -0.87
C THR A 5 -9.24 24.20 -2.25
N SER A 6 -8.98 22.90 -2.39
CA SER A 6 -9.34 22.11 -3.58
C SER A 6 -10.40 21.07 -3.24
N MET A 7 -11.26 20.74 -4.20
CA MET A 7 -12.29 19.70 -4.03
C MET A 7 -11.78 18.34 -4.50
N VAL A 8 -12.20 17.28 -3.81
CA VAL A 8 -11.90 15.89 -4.17
C VAL A 8 -13.19 15.24 -4.66
N HIS A 9 -13.23 14.87 -5.95
CA HIS A 9 -14.36 14.14 -6.53
C HIS A 9 -14.05 12.64 -6.57
N VAL A 10 -14.79 11.84 -5.80
CA VAL A 10 -14.64 10.37 -5.76
C VAL A 10 -15.96 9.73 -6.16
N ARG A 11 -15.91 8.77 -7.09
CA ARG A 11 -17.05 7.91 -7.39
C ARG A 11 -17.06 6.75 -6.40
N VAL A 12 -18.20 6.55 -5.77
CA VAL A 12 -18.46 5.45 -4.83
C VAL A 12 -19.82 4.85 -5.14
N ASP A 13 -19.97 3.57 -4.85
CA ASP A 13 -21.28 2.91 -4.87
C ASP A 13 -22.25 3.61 -3.92
N GLU A 14 -23.52 3.69 -4.31
CA GLU A 14 -24.54 4.43 -3.56
C GLU A 14 -24.82 3.79 -2.20
N LYS A 15 -24.89 2.45 -2.15
CA LYS A 15 -25.11 1.71 -0.90
C LYS A 15 -23.92 1.90 0.04
N LEU A 16 -22.70 1.83 -0.49
CA LEU A 16 -21.50 2.09 0.29
C LEU A 16 -21.48 3.52 0.86
N LYS A 17 -21.86 4.52 0.06
CA LYS A 17 -21.96 5.91 0.52
C LYS A 17 -22.95 6.07 1.67
N ALA A 18 -24.12 5.45 1.55
CA ALA A 18 -25.15 5.52 2.59
C ALA A 18 -24.65 4.89 3.91
N GLN A 19 -24.09 3.68 3.84
CA GLN A 19 -23.56 2.97 5.01
C GLN A 19 -22.40 3.72 5.68
N ALA A 20 -21.47 4.26 4.88
CA ALA A 20 -20.36 5.06 5.40
C ALA A 20 -20.86 6.34 6.08
N THR A 21 -21.86 7.00 5.50
CA THR A 21 -22.44 8.24 6.07
C THR A 21 -23.09 7.96 7.43
N GLU A 22 -23.91 6.91 7.53
CA GLU A 22 -24.55 6.52 8.79
C GLU A 22 -23.52 6.13 9.87
N THR A 23 -22.54 5.30 9.48
CA THR A 23 -21.49 4.84 10.39
C THR A 23 -20.66 6.01 10.93
N LEU A 24 -20.21 6.91 10.06
CA LEU A 24 -19.43 8.08 10.47
C LEU A 24 -20.26 9.07 11.29
N ALA A 25 -21.53 9.27 10.95
CA ALA A 25 -22.42 10.12 11.73
C ALA A 25 -22.61 9.59 13.16
N SER A 26 -22.65 8.26 13.35
CA SER A 26 -22.68 7.66 14.69
C SER A 26 -21.43 7.97 15.53
N MET A 27 -20.31 8.30 14.86
CA MET A 27 -19.05 8.73 15.47
C MET A 27 -18.93 10.26 15.56
N GLY A 28 -19.95 11.02 15.14
CA GLY A 28 -19.91 12.48 15.10
C GLY A 28 -19.07 13.07 13.96
N LEU A 29 -18.81 12.30 12.90
CA LEU A 29 -17.98 12.71 11.76
C LEU A 29 -18.81 12.78 10.47
N SER A 30 -18.50 13.74 9.61
CA SER A 30 -18.95 13.69 8.21
C SER A 30 -17.99 12.86 7.36
N VAL A 31 -18.44 12.45 6.17
CA VAL A 31 -17.57 11.79 5.17
C VAL A 31 -16.38 12.68 4.81
N SER A 32 -16.58 14.00 4.72
CA SER A 32 -15.52 14.96 4.44
C SER A 32 -14.48 15.03 5.57
N ASP A 33 -14.90 14.91 6.83
CA ASP A 33 -13.98 14.90 7.97
C ASP A 33 -13.13 13.63 7.97
N ALA A 34 -13.75 12.48 7.72
CA ALA A 34 -13.06 11.20 7.60
C ALA A 34 -12.02 11.22 6.47
N ILE A 35 -12.37 11.75 5.30
CA ILE A 35 -11.42 11.91 4.17
C ILE A 35 -10.26 12.84 4.54
N ARG A 36 -10.54 13.95 5.24
CA ARG A 36 -9.49 14.88 5.67
C ARG A 36 -8.52 14.23 6.66
N VAL A 37 -9.03 13.48 7.64
CA VAL A 37 -8.22 12.75 8.61
C VAL A 37 -7.38 11.69 7.91
N PHE A 38 -7.97 10.93 6.99
CA PHE A 38 -7.27 9.92 6.18
C PHE A 38 -6.09 10.53 5.42
N LEU A 39 -6.33 11.60 4.64
CA LEU A 39 -5.28 12.25 3.86
C LEU A 39 -4.19 12.86 4.75
N THR A 40 -4.56 13.39 5.92
CA THR A 40 -3.60 13.94 6.88
C THR A 40 -2.68 12.84 7.43
N ARG A 41 -3.23 11.67 7.77
CA ARG A 41 -2.45 10.53 8.27
C ARG A 41 -1.53 9.98 7.17
N VAL A 42 -2.01 9.84 5.94
CA VAL A 42 -1.19 9.40 4.80
C VAL A 42 0.02 10.31 4.59
N VAL A 43 -0.16 11.63 4.68
CA VAL A 43 0.95 12.59 4.54
C VAL A 43 1.90 12.52 5.73
N ALA A 44 1.38 12.39 6.95
CA ALA A 44 2.18 12.40 8.17
C ALA A 44 3.09 11.16 8.30
N ASP A 45 2.55 9.97 7.99
CA ASP A 45 3.26 8.71 8.23
C ASP A 45 3.86 8.09 6.97
N GLN A 46 3.56 8.67 5.80
CA GLN A 46 4.00 8.15 4.50
C GLN A 46 3.57 6.69 4.25
N GLU A 47 2.50 6.25 4.89
CA GLU A 47 1.91 4.92 4.78
C GLU A 47 0.38 5.01 4.70
N LEU A 48 -0.25 3.92 4.26
CA LEU A 48 -1.70 3.80 4.35
C LEU A 48 -2.08 3.45 5.80
N PRO A 49 -3.06 4.16 6.41
CA PRO A 49 -3.44 3.99 7.81
C PRO A 49 -4.28 2.73 8.09
N PHE A 50 -4.09 1.71 7.27
CA PHE A 50 -4.68 0.38 7.42
C PHE A 50 -3.75 -0.65 6.79
N ASP A 51 -3.73 -1.85 7.36
CA ASP A 51 -2.93 -2.95 6.83
C ASP A 51 -3.39 -3.33 5.41
N ILE A 52 -2.50 -3.16 4.43
CA ILE A 52 -2.72 -3.68 3.08
C ILE A 52 -2.37 -5.18 3.10
N LYS A 53 -3.37 -6.00 3.43
CA LYS A 53 -3.17 -7.45 3.61
C LYS A 53 -3.01 -8.24 2.30
N ALA A 54 -3.20 -7.61 1.15
CA ALA A 54 -3.13 -8.28 -0.15
C ALA A 54 -1.95 -7.75 -1.00
N PRO A 55 -0.93 -8.58 -1.28
CA PRO A 55 0.11 -8.22 -2.25
C PRO A 55 -0.53 -7.95 -3.61
N ASN A 56 -0.07 -6.91 -4.31
CA ASN A 56 -0.52 -6.61 -5.66
C ASN A 56 -0.10 -7.72 -6.65
N ALA A 57 -0.63 -7.69 -7.88
CA ALA A 57 -0.38 -8.75 -8.87
C ALA A 57 1.12 -8.99 -9.12
N ARG A 58 1.91 -7.92 -9.24
CA ARG A 58 3.37 -8.01 -9.44
C ARG A 58 4.05 -8.64 -8.24
N SER A 59 3.72 -8.20 -7.02
CA SER A 59 4.26 -8.78 -5.79
C SER A 59 3.88 -10.25 -5.64
N ARG A 60 2.68 -10.67 -6.05
CA ARG A 60 2.29 -12.09 -6.03
C ARG A 60 3.15 -12.95 -6.94
N VAL A 61 3.46 -12.47 -8.14
CA VAL A 61 4.35 -13.17 -9.09
C VAL A 61 5.76 -13.27 -8.50
N ALA A 62 6.32 -12.17 -8.02
CA ALA A 62 7.65 -12.16 -7.41
C ALA A 62 7.76 -13.08 -6.18
N ILE A 63 6.71 -13.13 -5.34
CA ILE A 63 6.65 -14.05 -4.20
C ILE A 63 6.61 -15.52 -4.66
N ALA A 64 5.86 -15.83 -5.73
CA ALA A 64 5.82 -17.18 -6.28
C ALA A 64 7.18 -17.61 -6.86
N GLU A 65 7.83 -16.72 -7.61
CA GLU A 65 9.18 -16.93 -8.14
C GLU A 65 10.20 -17.16 -7.02
N ALA A 66 10.20 -16.30 -5.99
CA ALA A 66 11.08 -16.45 -4.83
C ALA A 66 10.88 -17.80 -4.12
N ARG A 67 9.63 -18.30 -4.02
CA ARG A 67 9.34 -19.61 -3.43
C ARG A 67 9.96 -20.76 -4.23
N GLU A 68 9.92 -20.70 -5.56
CA GLU A 68 10.54 -21.72 -6.41
C GLU A 68 12.07 -21.69 -6.34
N ILE A 69 12.67 -20.49 -6.26
CA ILE A 69 14.12 -20.31 -6.03
C ILE A 69 14.54 -20.94 -4.70
N ILE A 70 13.78 -20.68 -3.62
CA ILE A 70 14.03 -21.27 -2.30
C ILE A 70 13.92 -22.81 -2.35
N LYS A 71 12.88 -23.33 -3.00
CA LYS A 71 12.62 -24.77 -3.13
C LYS A 71 13.73 -25.50 -3.89
N SER A 72 14.22 -24.89 -4.96
CA SER A 72 15.32 -25.43 -5.76
C SER A 72 16.71 -25.23 -5.13
N ARG A 73 16.81 -24.54 -3.99
CA ARG A 73 18.06 -24.17 -3.31
C ARG A 73 19.06 -23.44 -4.22
N SER A 74 18.56 -22.79 -5.27
CA SER A 74 19.36 -22.18 -6.34
C SER A 74 19.94 -20.81 -5.98
N ALA A 75 19.52 -20.21 -4.86
CA ALA A 75 20.03 -18.93 -4.35
C ALA A 75 20.59 -19.05 -2.92
N ARG A 76 21.47 -20.03 -2.69
CA ARG A 76 22.22 -20.14 -1.42
C ARG A 76 23.62 -19.60 -1.59
N PHE A 77 23.99 -18.66 -0.72
CA PHE A 77 25.29 -18.00 -0.74
C PHE A 77 26.06 -18.29 0.55
N ALA A 78 27.37 -18.38 0.45
CA ALA A 78 28.24 -18.64 1.60
C ALA A 78 28.46 -17.40 2.48
N SER A 79 28.24 -16.19 1.94
CA SER A 79 28.39 -14.91 2.63
C SER A 79 27.44 -13.87 2.03
N GLY A 80 27.26 -12.74 2.74
CA GLY A 80 26.49 -11.60 2.24
C GLY A 80 27.13 -10.97 0.99
N ASP A 81 28.47 -10.92 0.92
CA ASP A 81 29.19 -10.40 -0.25
C ASP A 81 28.89 -11.22 -1.50
N ALA A 82 28.92 -12.56 -1.39
CA ALA A 82 28.61 -13.45 -2.51
C ALA A 82 27.16 -13.31 -3.02
N LEU A 83 26.22 -12.93 -2.14
CA LEU A 83 24.84 -12.59 -2.53
C LEU A 83 24.78 -11.25 -3.29
N ILE A 84 25.47 -10.22 -2.78
CA ILE A 84 25.46 -8.88 -3.39
C ILE A 84 26.10 -8.93 -4.79
N ASP A 85 27.22 -9.63 -4.94
CA ASP A 85 27.91 -9.80 -6.24
C ASP A 85 27.01 -10.45 -7.29
N ASP A 86 26.24 -11.47 -6.91
CA ASP A 86 25.31 -12.17 -7.80
C ASP A 86 24.13 -11.28 -8.23
N ILE A 87 23.54 -10.53 -7.29
CA ILE A 87 22.48 -9.55 -7.59
C ILE A 87 22.99 -8.46 -8.54
N GLU A 88 24.19 -7.95 -8.30
CA GLU A 88 24.79 -6.92 -9.15
C GLU A 88 25.11 -7.43 -10.55
N LYS A 89 25.50 -8.70 -10.69
CA LYS A 89 25.70 -9.32 -11.99
C LYS A 89 24.37 -9.49 -12.74
N ALA A 90 23.36 -10.03 -12.06
CA ALA A 90 22.02 -10.23 -12.63
C ALA A 90 21.31 -8.92 -12.99
N SER A 91 21.60 -7.81 -12.31
CA SER A 91 21.03 -6.49 -12.61
C SER A 91 21.65 -5.81 -13.85
N ARG A 92 22.77 -6.31 -14.38
CA ARG A 92 23.49 -5.73 -15.54
C ARG A 92 23.21 -6.47 -16.85
N GLU A 93 22.51 -7.59 -16.78
CA GLU A 93 22.03 -8.40 -17.93
C GLU A 93 20.59 -8.00 -18.30
#